data_AF-A0A2T0RQZ4-F1
#
_entry.id   AF-A0A2T0RQZ4-F1
#
_cell.length_a   1.000
_cell.length_b   1.000
_cell.length_c   1.000
_cell.angle_alpha   90.00
_cell.angle_beta   90.00
_cell.angle_gamma   90.00
#
_symmetry.space_group_name_H-M   'P 1'
#
loop_
_entity.id
_entity.type
_entity.pdbx_description
1 polymer ?
#
loop_
_entity_poly.entity_id
_entity_poly.type
_entity_poly.pdbx_seq_one_letter_code
_entity_poly.pdbx_strand_id
1 'polypeptide(L)'
;MGCPGDTDFHFWLTRSVGRTIGLNFSAAMDEGRLSAEEYLDLVRACSACSHVASCQHWLAGQGGPALSAQAPDFCRNGTALDALKPH
;
A
#
# COMPACT_ATOMS: atom_id res chain seq x y z
N MET A 1 -20.47 -0.17 -11.72
CA MET A 1 -21.07 0.37 -10.49
C MET A 1 -20.35 -0.31 -9.33
N GLY A 2 -19.36 0.35 -8.73
CA GLY A 2 -18.60 -0.18 -7.60
C GLY A 2 -19.22 0.28 -6.29
N CYS A 3 -19.36 -0.63 -5.34
CA CYS A 3 -19.85 -0.30 -4.01
C CYS A 3 -18.81 0.57 -3.29
N PRO A 4 -19.20 1.64 -2.57
CA PRO A 4 -18.26 2.56 -1.92
C PRO A 4 -17.42 1.91 -0.80
N GLY A 5 -17.79 0.71 -0.33
CA GLY A 5 -17.04 -0.04 0.69
C GLY A 5 -15.68 -0.56 0.21
N ASP A 6 -15.49 -0.75 -1.10
CA ASP A 6 -14.23 -1.27 -1.63
C ASP A 6 -13.10 -0.22 -1.53
N THR A 7 -13.42 1.07 -1.66
CA THR A 7 -12.39 2.13 -1.72
C THR A 7 -11.71 2.33 -0.35
N ASP A 8 -12.47 2.34 0.75
CA ASP A 8 -11.91 2.42 2.10
C ASP A 8 -11.05 1.20 2.41
N PHE A 9 -11.51 0.02 2.00
CA PHE A 9 -10.75 -1.21 2.14
C PHE A 9 -9.40 -1.16 1.38
N HIS A 10 -9.38 -0.72 0.12
CA HIS A 10 -8.13 -0.58 -0.65
C HIS A 10 -7.21 0.50 -0.08
N PHE A 11 -7.78 1.56 0.48
CA PHE A 11 -7.04 2.60 1.21
C PHE A 11 -6.30 1.99 2.41
N TRP A 12 -7.00 1.25 3.28
CA TRP A 12 -6.38 0.62 4.44
C TRP A 12 -5.40 -0.49 4.07
N LEU A 13 -5.67 -1.23 3.01
CA LEU A 13 -4.78 -2.28 2.52
C LEU A 13 -3.46 -1.69 2.02
N THR A 14 -3.52 -0.65 1.17
CA THR A 14 -2.33 0.03 0.66
C THR A 14 -1.50 0.60 1.81
N ARG A 15 -2.17 1.24 2.79
CA ARG A 15 -1.53 1.75 4.00
C ARG A 15 -0.84 0.65 4.81
N SER A 16 -1.50 -0.48 4.99
CA SER A 16 -0.98 -1.61 5.77
C SER A 16 0.23 -2.24 5.09
N VAL A 17 0.18 -2.47 3.77
CA VAL A 17 1.33 -2.98 3.01
C VAL A 17 2.53 -2.05 3.14
N GLY A 18 2.35 -0.74 2.91
CA GLY A 18 3.42 0.23 3.07
C GLY A 18 4.02 0.20 4.48
N ARG A 19 3.18 0.19 5.51
CA ARG A 19 3.64 0.14 6.90
C ARG A 19 4.40 -1.16 7.24
N THR A 20 4.03 -2.28 6.63
CA THR A 20 4.73 -3.55 6.81
C THR A 20 6.11 -3.56 6.15
N ILE A 21 6.31 -2.77 5.10
CA ILE A 21 7.61 -2.61 4.43
C ILE A 21 8.48 -1.46 5.01
N GLY A 22 8.04 -0.85 6.11
CA GLY A 22 8.72 0.29 6.74
C GLY A 22 8.40 1.66 6.11
N LEU A 23 7.44 1.74 5.20
CA LEU A 23 6.97 2.99 4.62
C LEU A 23 5.93 3.67 5.52
N ASN A 24 6.14 4.96 5.79
CA ASN A 24 5.14 5.80 6.46
C ASN A 24 4.58 6.84 5.49
N PHE A 25 3.40 6.57 4.92
CA PHE A 25 2.72 7.49 4.01
C PHE A 25 2.47 8.87 4.63
N SER A 26 2.19 8.95 5.94
CA SER A 26 1.97 10.24 6.60
C SER A 26 3.25 11.07 6.63
N ALA A 27 4.40 10.44 6.89
CA ALA A 27 5.70 11.11 6.82
C ALA A 27 6.05 11.50 5.36
N ALA A 28 5.85 10.59 4.40
CA ALA A 28 6.11 10.89 2.99
C ALA A 28 5.25 12.06 2.46
N MET A 29 4.00 12.19 2.91
CA MET A 29 3.15 13.35 2.56
C MET A 29 3.62 14.64 3.25
N ASP A 30 4.02 14.57 4.52
CA ASP A 30 4.55 15.71 5.28
C ASP A 30 5.86 16.23 4.66
N GLU A 31 6.73 15.31 4.22
CA GLU A 31 7.99 15.61 3.54
C GLU A 31 7.82 16.06 2.07
N GLY A 32 6.59 16.05 1.54
CA GLY A 32 6.32 16.37 0.14
C GLY A 32 6.83 15.34 -0.87
N ARG A 33 7.19 14.13 -0.40
CA ARG A 33 7.60 12.99 -1.24
C ARG A 33 6.42 12.25 -1.88
N LEU A 34 5.21 12.47 -1.36
CA LEU A 34 3.98 11.90 -1.87
C LEU A 34 2.85 12.92 -1.80
N SER A 35 2.18 13.15 -2.92
CA SER A 35 0.97 13.99 -2.94
C SER A 35 -0.29 13.18 -2.60
N ALA A 36 -1.32 13.85 -2.07
CA ALA A 36 -2.62 13.21 -1.81
C ALA A 36 -3.22 12.60 -3.09
N GLU A 37 -3.02 13.24 -4.24
CA GLU A 37 -3.46 12.72 -5.55
C GLU A 37 -2.71 11.45 -5.96
N GLU A 38 -1.38 11.41 -5.80
CA GLU A 38 -0.57 10.22 -6.08
C GLU A 38 -0.97 9.07 -5.17
N TYR A 39 -1.24 9.36 -3.89
CA TYR A 39 -1.73 8.35 -2.97
C TYR A 39 -3.11 7.79 -3.38
N LEU A 40 -4.02 8.63 -3.85
CA LEU A 40 -5.30 8.16 -4.41
C LEU A 40 -5.10 7.31 -5.67
N ASP A 41 -4.12 7.65 -6.51
CA ASP A 41 -3.78 6.84 -7.68
C ASP A 41 -3.28 5.44 -7.29
N LEU A 42 -2.44 5.35 -6.25
CA LEU A 42 -2.03 4.06 -5.68
C LEU A 42 -3.23 3.24 -5.18
N VAL A 43 -4.18 3.87 -4.48
CA VAL A 43 -5.39 3.19 -3.98
C VAL A 43 -6.27 2.73 -5.14
N ARG A 44 -6.41 3.52 -6.21
CA ARG A 44 -7.13 3.14 -7.44
C ARG A 44 -6.44 1.99 -8.18
N ALA A 45 -5.11 2.01 -8.26
CA ALA A 45 -4.34 0.91 -8.83
C ALA A 45 -4.50 -0.38 -8.02
N CYS A 46 -4.60 -0.26 -6.69
CA CYS A 46 -4.89 -1.37 -5.79
C CYS A 46 -6.32 -1.90 -5.96
N SER A 47 -7.32 -1.03 -6.17
CA SER A 47 -8.71 -1.46 -6.38
C SER A 47 -8.94 -2.15 -7.73
N ALA A 48 -8.15 -1.81 -8.73
CA ALA A 48 -8.12 -2.50 -10.01
C ALA A 48 -7.32 -3.82 -9.99
N CYS A 49 -6.69 -4.18 -8.86
CA CYS A 49 -5.85 -5.36 -8.74
C CYS A 49 -6.66 -6.60 -8.31
N SER A 50 -6.46 -7.73 -8.99
CA SER A 50 -7.12 -9.00 -8.64
C SER A 50 -6.41 -9.77 -7.51
N HIS A 51 -5.18 -9.40 -7.16
CA HIS A 51 -4.36 -10.10 -6.15
C HIS A 51 -4.58 -9.60 -4.71
N VAL A 52 -5.67 -8.89 -4.46
CA VAL A 52 -5.95 -8.27 -3.16
C VAL A 52 -6.16 -9.31 -2.05
N ALA A 53 -6.74 -10.47 -2.36
CA ALA A 53 -6.81 -11.59 -1.43
C ALA A 53 -5.41 -12.08 -1.02
N SER A 54 -4.48 -12.20 -1.97
CA SER A 54 -3.09 -12.58 -1.71
C SER A 54 -2.36 -11.54 -0.86
N CYS A 55 -2.61 -10.24 -1.08
CA CYS A 55 -2.07 -9.17 -0.23
C CYS A 55 -2.53 -9.32 1.23
N GLN A 56 -3.81 -9.63 1.45
CA GLN A 56 -4.35 -9.83 2.80
C GLN A 56 -3.74 -11.06 3.48
N HIS A 57 -3.62 -12.18 2.77
CA HIS A 57 -2.96 -13.38 3.30
C HIS A 57 -1.49 -13.12 3.66
N TRP A 58 -0.77 -12.38 2.81
CA TRP A 58 0.61 -11.99 3.08
C TRP A 58 0.72 -11.06 4.29
N LEU A 59 -0.20 -10.10 4.43
CA LEU A 59 -0.27 -9.25 5.63
C LEU A 59 -0.60 -10.05 6.89
N ALA A 60 -1.53 -11.00 6.82
CA ALA A 60 -1.88 -11.86 7.95
C ALA A 60 -0.72 -12.76 8.40
N GLY A 61 0.17 -13.16 7.47
CA GLY A 61 1.40 -13.89 7.77
C GLY A 61 2.50 -13.03 8.42
N GLN A 62 2.41 -11.70 8.34
CA GLN A 62 3.36 -10.79 8.94
C GLN A 62 2.82 -10.32 10.29
N GLY A 63 3.31 -10.93 11.36
CA GLY A 63 2.88 -10.71 12.75
C GLY A 63 3.13 -9.32 13.34
N GLY A 64 3.33 -8.29 12.50
CA GLY A 64 3.50 -6.90 12.91
C GLY A 64 3.96 -5.98 11.78
N PRO A 65 3.88 -4.65 11.98
CA PRO A 65 4.45 -3.68 11.05
C PRO A 65 5.98 -3.77 11.01
N ALA A 66 6.58 -3.52 9.85
CA ALA A 66 8.02 -3.50 9.57
C ALA A 66 8.78 -4.86 9.59
N LEU A 67 8.15 -5.96 9.18
CA LEU A 67 8.84 -7.26 9.08
C LEU A 67 9.49 -7.53 7.72
N SER A 68 8.98 -6.95 6.63
CA SER A 68 9.53 -7.15 5.29
C SER A 68 10.31 -5.94 4.83
N ALA A 69 11.45 -6.14 4.17
CA ALA A 69 12.17 -5.05 3.53
C ALA A 69 11.50 -4.60 2.22
N GLN A 70 10.65 -5.45 1.61
CA GLN A 70 10.15 -5.25 0.26
C GLN A 70 8.66 -5.59 0.15
N ALA A 71 7.97 -4.93 -0.77
CA ALA A 71 6.60 -5.26 -1.11
C ALA A 71 6.54 -6.66 -1.77
N PRO A 72 5.40 -7.36 -1.70
CA PRO A 72 5.28 -8.65 -2.35
C PRO A 72 5.44 -8.52 -3.87
N ASP A 73 6.07 -9.52 -4.51
CA ASP A 73 6.33 -9.54 -5.96
C ASP A 73 5.06 -9.38 -6.82
N PHE A 74 3.93 -9.86 -6.31
CA PHE A 74 2.63 -9.75 -6.97
C PHE A 74 1.93 -8.40 -6.73
N CYS A 75 2.51 -7.50 -5.92
CA CYS A 75 1.94 -6.20 -5.65
C CYS A 75 2.18 -5.27 -6.84
N ARG A 76 1.10 -4.86 -7.52
CA ARG A 76 1.17 -3.87 -8.60
C ARG A 76 1.80 -2.54 -8.15
N ASN A 77 1.56 -2.14 -6.90
CA ASN A 77 2.12 -0.93 -6.32
C ASN A 77 3.53 -1.15 -5.75
N GLY A 78 4.09 -2.36 -5.81
CA GLY A 78 5.33 -2.71 -5.12
C GLY A 78 6.49 -1.78 -5.47
N THR A 79 6.70 -1.51 -6.76
CA THR A 79 7.75 -0.59 -7.24
C THR A 79 7.51 0.85 -6.78
N ALA A 80 6.28 1.33 -6.85
CA ALA A 80 5.94 2.70 -6.42
C ALA A 80 6.10 2.86 -4.90
N LEU A 81 5.72 1.86 -4.12
CA LEU A 81 5.89 1.85 -2.67
C LEU A 81 7.36 1.78 -2.28
N ASP A 82 8.18 1.01 -2.98
CA ASP A 82 9.62 0.92 -2.72
C ASP A 82 10.33 2.26 -3.02
N ALA A 83 9.94 2.94 -4.10
CA ALA A 83 10.46 4.27 -4.44
C ALA A 83 10.14 5.34 -3.39
N LEU A 84 9.06 5.17 -2.62
CA LEU A 84 8.67 6.10 -1.55
C LEU A 84 9.42 5.84 -0.24
N LYS A 85 10.19 4.75 -0.12
CA LYS A 85 10.88 4.43 1.13
C LYS A 85 11.94 5.50 1.45
N PRO A 86 12.02 5.94 2.72
CA PRO A 86 13.08 6.83 3.14
C PRO A 86 14.43 6.12 2.95
N HIS A 87 15.39 6.86 2.42
CA HIS A 87 16.79 6.47 2.19
C HIS A 87 17.63 6.81 3.41
#